data_AF-A0A175R5J0-F1
#
_entry.id   AF-A0A175R5J0-F1
#
_cell.length_a   1.000
_cell.length_b   1.000
_cell.length_c   1.000
_cell.angle_alpha   90.00
_cell.angle_beta   90.00
_cell.angle_gamma   90.00
#
_symmetry.space_group_name_H-M   'P 1'
#
loop_
_entity.id
_entity.type
_entity.pdbx_description
1 polymer ?
#
loop_
_entity_poly.entity_id
_entity_poly.type
_entity_poly.pdbx_seq_one_letter_code
_entity_poly.pdbx_strand_id
1 'polypeptide(L)'
;MSADGVIRHDWSVAEITALLEAPLLDLVGRAQAVHRAYHDPDHVQRASLLSIKTGGCPEDCAYCPQSAHHREVELTRDRLMEPDKVIALAQTAKAAGASR
;
A
#
# COMPACT_ATOMS: atom_id res chain seq x y z
N MET A 1 20.08 -19.10 12.25
CA MET A 1 19.26 -17.87 12.12
C MET A 1 19.89 -17.04 11.01
N SER A 2 19.15 -16.68 9.95
CA SER A 2 19.73 -15.84 8.88
C SER A 2 20.03 -14.44 9.42
N ALA A 3 21.02 -13.77 8.85
CA ALA A 3 21.41 -12.39 9.22
C ALA A 3 20.25 -11.38 9.06
N ASP A 4 19.21 -11.74 8.31
CA ASP A 4 18.05 -10.90 8.00
C ASP A 4 17.12 -10.68 9.21
N GLY A 5 17.32 -11.40 10.32
CA GLY A 5 16.51 -11.28 11.53
C GLY A 5 16.94 -10.17 12.48
N VAL A 6 18.02 -9.42 12.23
CA VAL A 6 18.46 -8.33 13.13
C VAL A 6 17.91 -7.01 12.63
N ILE A 7 17.13 -6.33 13.48
CA ILE A 7 16.64 -4.97 13.17
C ILE A 7 17.83 -4.01 13.19
N ARG A 8 18.08 -3.37 12.05
CA ARG A 8 19.13 -2.36 11.85
C ARG A 8 18.62 -1.18 11.04
N HIS A 9 19.25 -0.02 11.18
CA HIS A 9 18.80 1.25 10.60
C HIS A 9 19.86 1.95 9.72
N ASP A 10 20.97 1.28 9.45
CA ASP A 10 22.20 1.78 8.82
C ASP A 10 22.47 1.15 7.44
N TRP A 11 21.40 0.85 6.70
CA TRP A 11 21.50 0.24 5.37
C TRP A 11 22.19 1.18 4.37
N SER A 12 23.22 0.67 3.70
CA SER A 12 23.84 1.32 2.55
C SER A 12 23.10 0.99 1.26
N VAL A 13 23.27 1.84 0.23
CA VAL A 13 22.72 1.60 -1.11
C VAL A 13 23.20 0.26 -1.67
N ALA A 14 24.49 -0.06 -1.50
CA ALA A 14 25.08 -1.30 -2.01
C ALA A 14 24.44 -2.56 -1.37
N GLU A 15 24.17 -2.54 -0.07
CA GLU A 15 23.48 -3.65 0.60
C GLU A 15 22.04 -3.83 0.09
N ILE A 16 21.32 -2.73 -0.16
CA ILE A 16 19.95 -2.78 -0.72
C ILE A 16 19.98 -3.31 -2.16
N THR A 17 20.92 -2.84 -2.98
CA THR A 17 21.10 -3.32 -4.36
C THR A 17 21.38 -4.83 -4.38
N ALA A 18 22.24 -5.31 -3.48
CA ALA A 18 22.54 -6.75 -3.38
C ALA A 18 21.30 -7.59 -3.03
N LEU A 19 20.32 -7.05 -2.29
CA LEU A 19 19.03 -7.72 -2.05
C LEU A 19 18.17 -7.76 -3.32
N LEU A 20 18.09 -6.64 -4.05
CA LEU A 20 17.30 -6.54 -5.29
C LEU A 20 17.85 -7.46 -6.39
N GLU A 21 19.16 -7.68 -6.41
CA GLU A 21 19.84 -8.53 -7.39
C GLU A 21 19.95 -10.01 -6.96
N ALA A 22 19.48 -10.36 -5.76
CA ALA A 22 19.51 -11.73 -5.27
C ALA A 22 18.64 -12.67 -6.12
N PRO A 23 18.98 -13.97 -6.23
CA PRO A 23 18.11 -14.94 -6.89
C PRO A 23 16.71 -14.93 -6.26
N LEU A 24 15.68 -14.74 -7.09
CA LEU A 24 14.33 -14.47 -6.63
C LEU A 24 13.80 -15.50 -5.61
N LEU A 25 14.01 -16.79 -5.88
CA LEU A 25 13.49 -17.85 -5.01
C LEU A 25 14.21 -17.90 -3.66
N ASP A 26 15.52 -17.61 -3.63
CA ASP A 26 16.27 -17.51 -2.38
C ASP A 26 15.82 -16.28 -1.56
N LEU A 27 15.57 -15.16 -2.24
CA LEU A 27 15.06 -13.95 -1.62
C LEU A 27 13.65 -14.16 -1.03
N VAL A 28 12.76 -14.84 -1.74
CA VAL A 28 11.42 -15.19 -1.25
C VAL A 28 11.51 -16.09 -0.01
N GLY A 29 12.40 -17.10 -0.02
CA GLY A 29 12.63 -17.96 1.15
C GLY A 29 13.13 -17.17 2.38
N ARG A 30 14.07 -16.25 2.18
CA ARG A 30 14.57 -15.34 3.23
C ARG A 30 13.47 -14.42 3.74
N ALA A 31 12.69 -13.82 2.86
CA ALA A 31 11.58 -12.93 3.21
C ALA A 31 10.51 -13.67 4.04
N GLN A 32 10.18 -14.91 3.67
CA GLN A 32 9.25 -15.75 4.44
C GLN A 32 9.76 -16.02 5.86
N ALA A 33 11.05 -16.34 6.01
CA ALA A 33 11.66 -16.60 7.31
C ALA A 33 11.58 -15.36 8.22
N VAL A 34 11.86 -14.17 7.70
CA VAL A 34 11.71 -12.90 8.43
C VAL A 34 10.25 -12.65 8.77
N HIS A 35 9.33 -12.81 7.80
CA HIS A 35 7.91 -12.58 8.03
C HIS A 35 7.36 -13.45 9.17
N ARG A 36 7.67 -14.75 9.17
CA ARG A 36 7.26 -15.69 10.24
C ARG A 36 7.88 -15.38 11.61
N ALA A 37 9.05 -14.74 11.65
CA ALA A 37 9.70 -14.37 12.90
C ALA A 37 9.02 -13.18 13.59
N TYR A 38 8.37 -12.30 12.83
CA TYR A 38 7.87 -11.02 13.32
C TYR A 38 6.34 -10.84 13.17
N HIS A 39 5.67 -11.70 12.40
CA HIS A 39 4.24 -11.65 12.16
C HIS A 39 3.60 -13.03 12.34
N ASP A 40 2.31 -13.02 12.69
CA ASP A 40 1.48 -14.23 12.63
C ASP A 40 1.29 -14.62 11.16
N PRO A 41 1.81 -15.77 10.71
CA PRO A 41 1.76 -16.17 9.30
C PRO A 41 0.35 -16.48 8.80
N ASP A 42 -0.61 -16.70 9.71
CA ASP A 42 -2.00 -17.01 9.37
C ASP A 42 -2.89 -15.76 9.46
N HIS A 43 -2.31 -14.59 9.73
CA HIS A 43 -3.02 -13.32 9.85
C HIS A 43 -2.72 -12.36 8.70
N VAL A 44 -3.76 -11.76 8.14
CA VAL A 44 -3.67 -10.68 7.15
C VAL A 44 -4.49 -9.49 7.62
N GLN A 45 -3.87 -8.31 7.65
CA GLN A 45 -4.57 -7.07 7.98
C GLN A 45 -5.51 -6.65 6.84
N ARG A 46 -6.76 -6.32 7.17
CA ARG A 46 -7.81 -5.93 6.23
C ARG A 46 -8.09 -4.43 6.33
N ALA A 47 -7.84 -3.69 5.26
CA ALA A 47 -8.14 -2.27 5.16
C ALA A 47 -9.14 -2.00 4.02
N SER A 48 -9.99 -0.99 4.20
CA SER A 48 -10.90 -0.52 3.15
C SER A 48 -10.78 0.99 3.02
N LEU A 49 -10.50 1.46 1.81
CA LEU A 49 -10.38 2.89 1.50
C LEU A 49 -11.51 3.35 0.58
N LEU A 50 -11.84 4.63 0.70
CA LEU A 50 -12.73 5.31 -0.24
C LEU A 50 -12.11 6.65 -0.64
N SER A 51 -12.31 7.05 -1.90
CA SER A 51 -11.87 8.35 -2.40
C SER A 51 -12.91 9.40 -2.03
N ILE A 52 -12.63 10.25 -1.03
CA ILE A 52 -13.58 11.27 -0.57
C ILE A 52 -13.83 12.37 -1.62
N LYS A 53 -12.93 12.51 -2.60
CA LYS A 53 -13.01 13.39 -3.76
C LYS A 53 -12.16 12.77 -4.86
N THR A 54 -12.74 12.55 -6.03
CA THR A 54 -12.07 11.85 -7.14
C THR A 54 -11.81 12.80 -8.30
N GLY A 55 -10.55 12.80 -8.78
CA GLY A 55 -10.17 13.49 -10.00
C GLY A 55 -9.93 14.99 -9.86
N GLY A 56 -9.40 15.59 -10.93
CA GLY A 56 -9.04 17.00 -10.96
C GLY A 56 -7.90 17.37 -10.01
N CYS A 57 -6.98 16.44 -9.77
CA CYS A 57 -5.79 16.69 -8.99
C CYS A 57 -4.87 17.66 -9.76
N PRO A 58 -4.35 18.73 -9.13
CA PRO A 58 -3.44 19.66 -9.79
C PRO A 58 -2.04 19.07 -10.02
N GLU A 59 -1.67 18.01 -9.28
CA GLU A 59 -0.38 17.34 -9.40
C GLU A 59 -0.26 16.56 -10.70
N ASP A 60 0.93 16.57 -11.30
CA ASP A 60 1.22 15.90 -12.56
C ASP A 60 1.96 14.56 -12.38
N CYS A 61 1.40 13.70 -11.54
CA CYS A 61 1.95 12.37 -11.37
C CYS A 61 1.70 11.56 -12.66
N ALA A 62 2.79 11.13 -13.32
CA ALA A 62 2.73 10.40 -14.59
C ALA A 62 1.91 9.10 -14.55
N TYR A 63 1.73 8.51 -13.36
CA TYR A 63 0.99 7.26 -13.17
C TYR A 63 -0.42 7.45 -12.62
N CYS A 64 -0.78 8.66 -12.17
CA CYS A 64 -2.01 8.86 -11.41
C CYS A 64 -3.19 9.16 -12.35
N PRO A 65 -4.24 8.32 -12.37
CA PRO A 65 -5.41 8.56 -13.23
C PRO A 65 -6.23 9.78 -12.82
N GLN A 66 -5.97 10.36 -11.63
CA GLN A 66 -6.68 11.52 -11.11
C GLN A 66 -6.05 12.87 -11.49
N SER A 67 -4.86 12.86 -12.09
CA SER A 67 -4.18 14.06 -12.58
C SER A 67 -5.05 14.80 -13.59
N ALA A 68 -5.17 16.12 -13.46
CA ALA A 68 -5.88 16.97 -14.42
C ALA A 68 -5.12 17.18 -15.73
N HIS A 69 -3.86 16.75 -15.80
CA HIS A 69 -3.00 16.89 -16.98
C HIS A 69 -3.20 15.78 -18.01
N HIS A 70 -3.72 14.62 -17.59
CA HIS A 70 -3.95 13.44 -18.45
C HIS A 70 -5.41 13.38 -18.91
N ARG A 71 -5.71 13.90 -20.10
CA ARG A 71 -7.09 14.09 -20.61
C ARG A 71 -7.67 12.85 -21.28
N GLU A 72 -6.81 11.92 -21.65
CA GLU A 72 -7.13 10.64 -22.28
C GLU A 72 -7.71 9.62 -21.30
N VAL A 73 -7.57 9.85 -19.99
CA VAL A 73 -8.09 8.98 -18.95
C VAL A 73 -9.57 9.30 -18.71
N GLU A 74 -10.43 8.33 -19.01
CA GLU A 74 -11.85 8.42 -18.67
C GLU A 74 -12.04 8.22 -17.16
N LEU A 75 -12.26 9.31 -16.43
CA LEU A 75 -12.48 9.30 -15.00
C LEU A 75 -13.66 10.21 -14.62
N THR A 76 -14.61 9.65 -13.87
CA THR A 76 -15.67 10.44 -13.23
C THR A 76 -15.08 11.38 -12.19
N ARG A 77 -15.34 12.68 -12.35
CA ARG A 77 -14.88 13.70 -11.42
C ARG A 77 -15.96 13.96 -10.38
N ASP A 78 -15.72 13.45 -9.18
CA ASP A 78 -16.64 13.61 -8.06
C ASP A 78 -16.24 14.80 -7.19
N ARG A 79 -17.25 15.55 -6.75
CA ARG A 79 -17.05 16.57 -5.70
C ARG A 79 -16.71 15.90 -4.37
N LEU A 80 -16.17 16.71 -3.46
CA LEU A 80 -15.93 16.26 -2.09
C LEU A 80 -17.25 15.75 -1.49
N MET A 81 -17.19 14.57 -0.89
CA MET A 81 -18.33 13.93 -0.25
C MET A 81 -18.73 14.67 1.04
N GLU A 82 -20.03 14.66 1.32
CA GLU A 82 -20.54 15.12 2.62
C GLU A 82 -20.04 14.22 3.75
N PRO A 83 -19.64 14.80 4.91
CA PRO A 83 -19.09 14.04 6.04
C PRO A 83 -19.98 12.87 6.48
N ASP A 84 -21.30 13.07 6.55
CA ASP A 84 -22.24 12.03 6.97
C ASP A 84 -22.21 10.81 6.02
N LYS A 85 -22.04 11.05 4.71
CA LYS A 85 -21.89 9.99 3.72
C LYS A 85 -20.58 9.23 3.90
N VAL A 86 -19.49 9.93 4.22
CA VAL A 86 -18.18 9.31 4.51
C VAL A 86 -18.29 8.42 5.75
N ILE A 87 -18.91 8.91 6.83
CA ILE A 87 -19.11 8.16 8.07
C ILE A 87 -19.98 6.91 7.83
N ALA A 88 -21.07 7.04 7.07
CA ALA A 88 -21.93 5.90 6.74
C ALA A 88 -21.17 4.80 5.96
N LEU A 89 -20.37 5.18 4.96
CA LEU A 89 -19.55 4.22 4.21
C LEU A 89 -18.45 3.58 5.08
N ALA A 90 -17.83 4.35 5.97
CA ALA A 90 -16.86 3.83 6.92
C ALA A 90 -17.49 2.80 7.88
N GLN A 91 -18.73 3.03 8.33
CA GLN A 91 -19.49 2.06 9.12
C GLN A 91 -19.79 0.78 8.32
N THR A 92 -20.16 0.90 7.05
CA THR A 92 -20.34 -0.25 6.15
C THR A 92 -19.05 -1.05 6.00
N ALA A 93 -17.90 -0.39 5.78
CA ALA A 93 -16.60 -1.04 5.67
C ALA A 93 -16.21 -1.78 6.97
N LYS A 94 -16.44 -1.15 8.13
CA LYS A 94 -16.23 -1.76 9.44
C LYS A 94 -17.10 -3.00 9.63
N ALA A 95 -18.38 -2.92 9.27
CA ALA A 95 -19.30 -4.06 9.34
C ALA A 95 -18.89 -5.20 8.39
N ALA A 96 -18.25 -4.89 7.25
CA ALA A 96 -17.67 -5.88 6.34
C ALA A 96 -16.34 -6.48 6.86
N GLY A 97 -15.86 -6.05 8.03
CA GLY A 97 -14.66 -6.58 8.69
C GLY A 97 -13.36 -5.85 8.34
N ALA A 98 -13.42 -4.62 7.83
CA ALA A 98 -12.25 -3.76 7.77
C ALA A 98 -11.84 -3.33 9.19
N SER A 99 -10.55 -3.43 9.51
CA SER A 99 -9.98 -2.96 10.78
C SER A 99 -9.21 -1.64 10.63
N ARG A 100 -8.99 -1.18 9.40
CA ARG A 100 -8.50 0.15 9.04
C ARG A 100 -9.26 0.74 7.86
#